data_AF-A0A0B1R7U1-F1
#
_entry.id   AF-A0A0B1R7U1-F1
#
_cell.length_a   1.000
_cell.length_b   1.000
_cell.length_c   1.000
_cell.angle_alpha   90.00
_cell.angle_beta   90.00
_cell.angle_gamma   90.00
#
_symmetry.space_group_name_H-M   'P 1'
#
loop_
_entity.id
_entity.type
_entity.pdbx_description
1 polymer ?
#
loop_
_entity_poly.entity_id
_entity_poly.type
_entity_poly.pdbx_seq_one_letter_code
_entity_poly.pdbx_strand_id
1 'polypeptide(L)' 'MIDELKTPVNGSTVLINVSGVREWGVLYSYPLRIVTEDDLLFMDDLLDDVTIVGVVTHEVMTMSATDGCPF' A
#
# COMPACT_ATOMS: atom_id res chain seq x y z
N MET A 1 -2.34 1.42 -10.32
CA MET A 1 -2.78 0.09 -10.81
C MET A 1 -2.31 -0.95 -9.79
N ILE A 2 -3.24 -1.80 -9.34
CA ILE A 2 -2.97 -2.88 -8.38
C ILE A 2 -3.02 -4.19 -9.16
N ASP A 3 -2.09 -5.08 -8.90
CA ASP A 3 -2.07 -6.45 -9.41
C ASP A 3 -2.36 -7.40 -8.24
N GLU A 4 -3.52 -8.06 -8.29
CA GLU A 4 -4.02 -8.98 -7.26
C GLU A 4 -3.40 -10.39 -7.38
N LEU A 5 -2.79 -10.69 -8.53
CA LEU A 5 -2.18 -12.00 -8.82
C LEU A 5 -0.67 -12.01 -8.53
N LYS A 6 -0.06 -10.82 -8.46
CA LYS A 6 1.36 -10.66 -8.19
C LYS A 6 1.67 -10.91 -6.71
N THR A 7 2.63 -11.79 -6.45
CA THR A 7 3.14 -12.00 -5.09
C THR A 7 3.97 -10.77 -4.66
N PRO A 8 3.68 -10.16 -3.51
CA PRO A 8 4.50 -9.07 -2.99
C PRO A 8 5.90 -9.56 -2.64
N VAL A 9 6.91 -8.81 -3.08
CA VAL A 9 8.32 -9.04 -2.71
C VAL A 9 8.76 -8.03 -1.65
N ASN A 10 9.88 -8.28 -0.96
CA ASN A 10 10.42 -7.35 0.03
C ASN A 10 10.58 -5.94 -0.55
N GLY A 11 10.04 -4.93 0.13
CA GLY A 11 10.04 -3.54 -0.30
C GLY A 11 8.94 -3.19 -1.29
N SER A 12 8.00 -4.10 -1.59
CA SER A 12 6.87 -3.80 -2.48
C SER A 12 5.82 -2.98 -1.76
N THR A 13 5.31 -1.95 -2.42
CA THR A 13 4.08 -1.27 -2.02
C THR A 13 2.88 -2.19 -2.27
N VAL A 14 2.10 -2.43 -1.23
CA VAL A 14 0.90 -3.25 -1.23
C VAL A 14 -0.29 -2.43 -0.77
N LEU A 15 -1.47 -2.77 -1.28
CA LEU A 15 -2.72 -2.29 -0.69
C LEU A 15 -3.12 -3.25 0.41
N ILE A 16 -3.32 -2.71 1.61
CA ILE A 16 -3.83 -3.45 2.75
C ILE A 16 -5.24 -3.00 3.10
N ASN A 17 -6.02 -3.93 3.67
CA ASN A 17 -7.28 -3.64 4.31
C ASN A 17 -7.15 -3.94 5.80
N VAL A 18 -7.38 -2.92 6.62
CA VAL A 18 -7.34 -3.01 8.08
C VAL A 18 -8.72 -2.63 8.59
N SER A 19 -9.44 -3.58 9.19
CA SER A 19 -10.78 -3.33 9.74
C SER A 19 -11.77 -2.65 8.76
N GLY A 20 -11.67 -2.96 7.46
CA GLY A 20 -12.52 -2.38 6.40
C GLY A 20 -11.98 -1.12 5.73
N VAL A 21 -10.89 -0.53 6.26
CA VAL A 21 -10.23 0.65 5.69
C VAL A 21 -9.09 0.20 4.77
N ARG A 22 -9.05 0.76 3.56
CA ARG A 22 -8.03 0.46 2.56
C ARG A 22 -6.90 1.47 2.64
N GLU A 23 -5.69 0.99 2.89
CA GLU A 23 -4.50 1.81 3.12
C GLU A 23 -3.32 1.27 2.30
N TRP A 24 -2.37 2.14 1.99
CA TRP A 24 -1.12 1.74 1.33
C TRP A 24 -0.05 1.43 2.37
N GLY A 25 0.74 0.39 2.11
CA GLY A 25 1.88 0.06 2.95
C GLY A 25 2.99 -0.64 2.20
N VAL A 26 4.19 -0.61 2.74
CA VAL A 26 5.36 -1.30 2.21
C VAL A 26 5.52 -2.62 2.95
N LEU A 27 5.48 -3.73 2.21
CA LEU A 27 5.70 -5.06 2.76
C LEU A 27 7.20 -5.37 2.82
N TYR A 28 7.67 -5.72 4.00
CA TYR A 28 9.00 -6.30 4.22
C TYR A 28 8.80 -7.76 4.64
N SER A 29 9.49 -8.68 3.98
CA SER A 29 9.27 -10.11 4.21
C SER A 29 10.19 -10.72 5.27
N TYR A 30 11.19 -10.00 5.78
CA TYR A 30 12.11 -10.49 6.81
C TYR A 30 12.59 -9.38 7.77
N PRO A 31 12.08 -9.32 9.02
CA PRO A 31 10.88 -10.00 9.50
C PRO A 31 9.64 -9.55 8.72
N LEU A 32 8.57 -10.37 8.69
CA LEU A 32 7.33 -9.99 8.02
C LEU A 32 6.72 -8.77 8.73
N ARG A 33 6.70 -7.63 8.05
CA ARG A 33 6.15 -6.37 8.56
C ARG A 33 5.60 -5.50 7.45
N ILE A 34 4.57 -4.73 7.75
CA ILE A 34 4.02 -3.74 6.83
C ILE A 34 4.14 -2.37 7.49
N VAL A 35 4.67 -1.41 6.76
CA VAL A 35 4.80 -0.02 7.20
C VAL A 35 3.91 0.85 6.32
N THR A 36 2.94 1.55 6.90
CA THR A 36 2.08 2.48 6.15
C THR A 36 2.75 3.83 5.97
N GLU A 37 2.17 4.67 5.10
CA GLU A 37 2.65 6.05 4.92
C GLU A 37 2.50 6.93 6.18
N ASP A 38 1.60 6.54 7.10
CA ASP A 38 1.39 7.21 8.39
C ASP A 38 2.36 6.70 9.48
N ASP A 39 3.44 6.01 9.09
CA ASP A 39 4.44 5.39 9.99
C ASP A 39 3.84 4.30 10.91
N LEU A 40 2.64 3.79 10.61
CA LEU A 40 2.05 2.68 11.35
C LEU A 40 2.74 1.37 10.96
N LEU A 41 3.15 0.64 12.00
CA LEU A 41 3.88 -0.62 11.88
C LEU A 41 2.96 -1.79 12.23
N PHE A 42 2.65 -2.63 11.23
CA PHE A 42 1.93 -3.88 11.41
C PHE A 42 2.92 -5.05 11.40
N MET A 43 3.04 -5.72 12.55
CA MET A 43 3.95 -6.84 12.79
C MET A 43 3.30 -7.85 13.73
N ASP A 44 3.70 -9.11 13.59
CA ASP A 44 3.28 -10.20 14.49
C ASP A 44 1.73 -10.28 14.56
N ASP A 45 1.13 -10.24 15.74
CA ASP A 45 -0.33 -10.28 15.98
C ASP A 45 -1.11 -9.20 15.22
N LEU A 46 -0.49 -8.03 14.97
CA LEU A 46 -1.14 -6.94 14.24
C LEU A 46 -1.35 -7.25 12.76
N LEU A 47 -0.61 -8.22 12.19
CA LEU A 47 -0.83 -8.66 10.81
C LEU A 47 -2.09 -9.52 10.66
N ASP A 48 -2.61 -10.10 11.74
CA ASP A 48 -3.82 -10.94 11.68
C ASP A 48 -5.05 -10.12 11.25
N ASP A 49 -5.13 -8.86 11.68
CA ASP A 49 -6.19 -7.92 11.28
C ASP A 49 -5.97 -7.33 9.87
N VAL A 50 -4.83 -7.61 9.24
CA VAL A 50 -4.40 -6.99 7.99
C VAL A 50 -4.56 -7.96 6.82
N THR A 51 -5.46 -7.63 5.90
CA THR A 51 -5.62 -8.37 4.64
C THR A 51 -4.90 -7.67 3.51
N ILE A 52 -3.93 -8.32 2.87
CA ILE A 52 -3.30 -7.80 1.65
C ILE A 52 -4.25 -8.00 0.47
N VAL A 53 -4.67 -6.90 -0.14
CA VAL A 53 -5.60 -6.91 -1.30
C VAL A 53 -4.83 -7.11 -2.60
N GLY A 54 -3.62 -6.56 -2.72
CA GLY A 54 -2.79 -6.74 -3.91
C GLY A 54 -1.53 -5.88 -3.91
N VAL A 55 -0.71 -6.03 -4.95
CA VAL A 55 0.57 -5.32 -5.09
C VAL A 55 0.40 -4.11 -5.99
N VAL A 56 0.89 -2.95 -5.57
CA VAL A 56 0.90 -1.76 -6.41
C VAL A 56 2.00 -1.92 -7.47
N THR A 57 1.60 -1.91 -8.74
CA THR A 57 2.52 -2.06 -9.88
C THR A 57 2.78 -0.77 -10.62
N HIS A 58 1.86 0.20 -10.51
CA HIS A 58 2.04 1.55 -10.99
C HIS A 58 1.34 2.51 -10.02
N GLU A 59 2.11 3.42 -9.44
CA GLU A 59 1.55 4.63 -8.84
C GLU A 59 1.05 5.51 -9.97
N VAL A 60 -0.27 5.53 -10.16
CA VAL A 60 -0.88 6.58 -10.96
C VAL A 60 -0.95 7.78 -10.02
N MET A 61 0.14 8.56 -9.96
CA MET A 61 0.05 9.92 -9.46
C MET A 61 -0.93 10.64 -10.39
N THR A 62 -2.18 10.72 -9.98
CA THR A 62 -3.10 11.67 -10.56
C THR A 62 -2.55 13.02 -10.12
N MET A 63 -1.71 13.62 -10.96
CA MET A 63 -1.44 15.04 -10.86
C MET A 63 -2.80 15.69 -10.95
N SER A 64 -3.37 16.09 -9.81
CA SER A 64 -4.45 17.07 -9.80
C SER A 64 -3.87 18.29 -10.50
N ALA A 65 -4.17 18.43 -11.78
CA ALA A 65 -3.84 19.59 -12.58
C ALA A 65 -4.70 20.75 -12.07
N THR A 66 -4.31 21.29 -10.92
CA THR A 66 -4.70 22.63 -10.51
C THR A 66 -3.51 23.53 -10.80
N ASP A 67 -3.44 23.99 -12.05
CA ASP A 67 -2.87 25.27 -12.46
C ASP A 67 -3.40 25.48 -13.90
N GLY A 68 -4.33 26.39 -14.19
CA GLY A 68 -4.26 27.80 -13.85
C GLY A 68 -3.64 28.60 -15.01
N CYS A 69 -4.21 28.56 -16.23
CA CYS A 69 -3.86 29.56 -17.25
C CYS A 69 -5.05 29.92 -18.16
N PRO A 70 -5.43 31.22 -18.27
CA PRO A 70 -6.56 31.71 -19.05
C PRO A 70 -6.18 31.93 -20.52
N PHE A 71 -7.16 31.81 -21.42
CA PHE A 71 -7.13 32.37 -22.77
C PHE A 71 -8.35 33.27 -22.98
#